data_AF-A0A8T5ME52-F1
#
_entry.id   AF-A0A8T5ME52-F1
#
_cell.length_a   1.000
_cell.length_b   1.000
_cell.length_c   1.000
_cell.angle_alpha   90.00
_cell.angle_beta   90.00
_cell.angle_gamma   90.00
#
_symmetry.space_group_name_H-M   'P 1'
#
loop_
_entity.id
_entity.type
_entity.pdbx_description
1 polymer ?
#
loop_
_entity_poly.entity_id
_entity_poly.type
_entity_poly.pdbx_seq_one_letter_code
_entity_poly.pdbx_strand_id
1 'polypeptide(L)'
;MIQKFQNQNQLVNNLSKKFGKYEIEIVGSSAKKLLKHYSDIDIDIYGIEKKPYYELIFMDNKLVLLTVYFYKSKKYKNKKETYNAQEKIKRECQLVIDFMFKYLRSKDKRNLEAVQKRIK
;
A
#
# COMPACT_ATOMS: atom_id res chain seq x y z
N MET A 1 0.85 19.61 -12.38
CA MET A 1 -0.63 19.57 -12.51
C MET A 1 -1.11 18.25 -11.94
N ILE A 2 -2.08 18.26 -11.01
CA ILE A 2 -2.60 17.02 -10.41
C ILE A 2 -3.49 16.31 -11.43
N GLN A 3 -3.20 15.04 -11.72
CA GLN A 3 -3.97 14.24 -12.67
C GLN A 3 -5.37 13.90 -12.11
N LYS A 4 -6.36 13.78 -12.99
CA LYS A 4 -7.75 13.47 -12.63
C LYS A 4 -8.24 12.23 -13.35
N PHE A 5 -8.91 11.36 -12.62
CA PHE A 5 -9.47 10.10 -13.12
C PHE A 5 -10.91 9.95 -12.66
N GLN A 6 -11.79 9.51 -13.57
CA GLN A 6 -13.20 9.25 -13.23
C GLN A 6 -13.37 7.89 -12.55
N ASN A 7 -12.51 6.93 -12.87
CA ASN A 7 -12.59 5.57 -12.34
C ASN A 7 -11.23 4.86 -12.37
N GLN A 8 -11.19 3.68 -11.75
CA GLN A 8 -10.00 2.84 -11.67
C GLN A 8 -9.48 2.39 -13.05
N ASN A 9 -10.36 2.13 -14.02
CA ASN A 9 -9.95 1.71 -15.37
C ASN A 9 -9.15 2.82 -16.08
N GLN A 10 -9.58 4.08 -15.96
CA GLN A 10 -8.83 5.22 -16.50
C GLN A 10 -7.45 5.37 -15.85
N LEU A 11 -7.36 5.18 -14.54
CA LEU A 11 -6.09 5.18 -13.81
C LEU A 11 -5.19 4.06 -14.32
N VAL A 12 -5.66 2.81 -14.35
CA VAL A 12 -4.87 1.66 -14.82
C VAL A 12 -4.38 1.87 -16.24
N ASN A 13 -5.23 2.34 -17.14
CA ASN A 13 -4.85 2.65 -18.53
C ASN A 13 -3.76 3.73 -18.61
N ASN A 14 -3.83 4.77 -17.78
CA ASN A 14 -2.80 5.80 -17.70
C ASN A 14 -1.48 5.23 -17.20
N LEU A 15 -1.51 4.39 -16.15
CA LEU A 15 -0.33 3.73 -15.61
C LEU A 15 0.31 2.76 -16.61
N SER A 16 -0.49 2.01 -17.39
CA SER A 16 0.03 1.17 -18.47
C SER A 16 0.73 1.98 -19.56
N LYS A 17 0.25 3.19 -19.86
CA LYS A 17 0.95 4.09 -20.80
C LYS A 17 2.24 4.65 -20.20
N LYS A 18 2.21 5.03 -18.93
CA LYS A 18 3.33 5.68 -18.22
C LYS A 18 4.47 4.72 -17.91
N PHE A 19 4.13 3.53 -17.43
CA PHE A 19 5.12 2.55 -16.96
C PHE A 19 5.38 1.44 -17.96
N GLY A 20 4.54 1.27 -18.99
CA GLY A 20 4.67 0.23 -20.01
C GLY A 20 3.62 -0.87 -19.86
N LYS A 21 3.60 -1.82 -20.82
CA LYS A 21 2.69 -2.96 -20.84
C LYS A 21 3.11 -4.03 -19.82
N TYR A 22 3.06 -3.66 -18.55
CA TYR A 22 3.26 -4.54 -17.42
C TYR A 22 1.93 -4.99 -16.83
N GLU A 23 1.96 -6.07 -16.04
CA GLU A 23 0.80 -6.50 -15.29
C GLU A 23 0.58 -5.54 -14.12
N ILE A 24 -0.59 -4.91 -14.05
CA ILE A 24 -0.96 -3.92 -13.03
C ILE A 24 -2.11 -4.45 -12.20
N GLU A 25 -1.99 -4.36 -10.89
CA GLU A 25 -3.00 -4.81 -9.93
C GLU A 25 -3.27 -3.72 -8.90
N ILE A 26 -4.54 -3.36 -8.70
CA ILE A 26 -4.95 -2.52 -7.57
C ILE A 26 -5.07 -3.42 -6.35
N VAL A 27 -4.39 -3.05 -5.26
CA VAL A 27 -4.30 -3.85 -4.04
C VAL A 27 -4.79 -3.04 -2.83
N GLY A 28 -4.68 -3.64 -1.65
CA GLY A 28 -5.07 -2.97 -0.41
C GLY A 28 -6.58 -2.79 -0.25
N SER A 29 -6.96 -1.81 0.56
CA SER A 29 -8.36 -1.58 0.91
C SER A 29 -9.19 -1.06 -0.27
N SER A 30 -8.54 -0.37 -1.20
CA SER A 30 -9.13 0.25 -2.39
C SER A 30 -9.44 -0.73 -3.52
N ALA A 31 -8.93 -1.97 -3.44
CA ALA A 31 -9.28 -3.04 -4.38
C ALA A 31 -10.72 -3.56 -4.20
N LYS A 32 -11.29 -3.47 -2.99
CA LYS A 32 -12.56 -4.13 -2.61
C LYS A 32 -13.64 -3.19 -2.09
N LYS A 33 -13.32 -1.91 -1.84
CA LYS A 33 -14.21 -0.97 -1.17
C LYS A 33 -14.36 0.33 -1.97
N LEU A 34 -15.49 1.00 -1.78
CA LEU A 34 -15.70 2.37 -2.23
C LEU A 34 -14.62 3.30 -1.64
N LEU A 35 -14.07 4.16 -2.49
CA LEU A 35 -13.08 5.17 -2.10
C LEU A 35 -13.67 6.15 -1.09
N LYS A 36 -13.04 6.21 0.08
CA LYS A 36 -13.36 7.16 1.16
C LYS A 36 -12.68 8.50 0.91
N HIS A 37 -13.12 9.57 1.58
CA HIS A 37 -12.36 10.82 1.59
C HIS A 37 -10.98 10.59 2.21
N TYR A 38 -9.92 11.11 1.57
CA TYR A 38 -8.52 10.96 1.98
C TYR A 38 -8.02 9.51 2.04
N SER A 39 -8.50 8.66 1.13
CA SER A 39 -7.97 7.31 0.96
C SER A 39 -6.65 7.30 0.20
N ASP A 40 -5.95 6.18 0.31
CA ASP A 40 -4.83 5.76 -0.52
C ASP A 40 -5.27 4.69 -1.53
N ILE A 41 -4.61 4.65 -2.69
CA ILE A 41 -4.72 3.56 -3.65
C ILE A 41 -3.34 2.94 -3.79
N ASP A 42 -3.24 1.69 -3.38
CA ASP A 42 -2.03 0.89 -3.57
C ASP A 42 -2.12 0.15 -4.91
N ILE A 43 -1.05 0.21 -5.70
CA ILE A 43 -0.93 -0.48 -6.98
C ILE A 43 0.37 -1.25 -7.04
N ASP A 44 0.28 -2.51 -7.45
CA ASP A 44 1.42 -3.35 -7.74
C ASP A 44 1.61 -3.47 -9.25
N ILE A 45 2.85 -3.25 -9.71
CA ILE A 45 3.26 -3.45 -11.11
C ILE A 45 4.28 -4.57 -11.16
N TYR A 46 4.00 -5.59 -11.96
CA TYR A 46 4.85 -6.77 -12.10
C TYR A 46 5.58 -6.81 -13.45
N GLY A 47 6.81 -7.31 -13.43
CA GLY A 47 7.70 -7.43 -14.61
C GLY A 47 8.85 -6.42 -14.62
N ILE A 48 8.96 -5.60 -13.58
CA ILE A 48 10.03 -4.61 -13.44
C ILE A 48 10.33 -4.33 -11.96
N GLU A 49 11.59 -4.04 -11.64
CA GLU A 49 12.01 -3.65 -10.30
C GLU A 49 12.49 -2.20 -10.32
N LYS A 50 11.81 -1.34 -9.57
CA LYS A 50 12.06 0.11 -9.48
C LYS A 50 11.75 0.58 -8.06
N LYS A 51 12.26 1.78 -7.72
CA LYS A 51 11.85 2.45 -6.47
C LYS A 51 10.33 2.73 -6.51
N PRO A 52 9.64 2.65 -5.36
CA PRO A 52 8.22 2.99 -5.27
C PRO A 52 7.94 4.40 -5.80
N TYR A 53 6.76 4.56 -6.40
CA TYR A 53 6.29 5.82 -6.96
C TYR A 53 5.07 6.31 -6.19
N TYR A 54 5.03 7.63 -5.93
CA TYR A 54 3.96 8.27 -5.17
C TYR A 54 3.44 9.48 -5.93
N GLU A 55 2.13 9.65 -6.00
CA GLU A 55 1.50 10.79 -6.67
C GLU A 55 0.18 11.14 -5.99
N LEU A 56 -0.10 12.44 -5.83
CA LEU A 56 -1.45 12.89 -5.49
C LEU A 56 -2.27 12.95 -6.77
N ILE A 57 -3.46 12.36 -6.75
CA ILE A 57 -4.40 12.34 -7.87
C ILE A 57 -5.80 12.73 -7.38
N PHE A 58 -6.64 13.19 -8.30
CA PHE A 58 -8.08 13.20 -8.06
C PHE A 58 -8.70 11.94 -8.66
N MET A 59 -9.45 11.20 -7.86
CA MET A 59 -10.30 10.10 -8.32
C MET A 59 -11.75 10.37 -7.91
N ASP A 60 -12.65 10.49 -8.88
CA ASP A 60 -14.06 10.83 -8.63
C ASP A 60 -14.21 12.08 -7.73
N ASN A 61 -13.50 13.15 -8.11
CA ASN A 61 -13.40 14.43 -7.36
C ASN A 61 -12.85 14.34 -5.93
N LYS A 62 -12.34 13.18 -5.48
CA LYS A 62 -11.67 13.02 -4.19
C LYS A 62 -10.16 13.06 -4.37
N LEU A 63 -9.47 13.80 -3.51
CA LEU A 63 -8.01 13.79 -3.45
C LEU A 63 -7.54 12.48 -2.80
N VAL A 64 -6.65 11.77 -3.48
CA VAL A 64 -6.19 10.43 -3.12
C VAL A 64 -4.67 10.36 -3.28
N LEU A 65 -4.01 9.65 -2.36
CA LEU A 65 -2.60 9.28 -2.51
C LEU A 65 -2.51 8.00 -3.34
N LEU A 66 -1.87 8.06 -4.50
CA LEU A 66 -1.51 6.89 -5.29
C LEU A 66 -0.13 6.40 -4.85
N THR A 67 -0.06 5.14 -4.44
CA THR A 67 1.19 4.44 -4.13
C THR A 67 1.39 3.32 -5.14
N VAL A 68 2.54 3.28 -5.81
CA VAL A 68 2.87 2.26 -6.81
C VAL A 68 4.14 1.52 -6.39
N TYR A 69 4.02 0.22 -6.21
CA TYR A 69 5.10 -0.71 -5.90
C TYR A 69 5.47 -1.53 -7.14
N PHE A 70 6.75 -1.83 -7.30
CA PHE A 70 7.27 -2.54 -8.47
C PHE A 70 7.91 -3.86 -8.06
N TYR A 71 7.53 -4.94 -8.73
CA TYR A 71 8.00 -6.30 -8.45
C TYR A 71 8.46 -6.99 -9.74
N LYS A 72 9.53 -7.79 -9.68
CA LYS A 72 9.97 -8.62 -10.82
C LYS A 72 8.89 -9.61 -11.27
N SER A 73 8.17 -10.23 -10.34
CA SER A 73 7.04 -11.12 -10.66
C SER A 73 6.10 -11.29 -9.48
N LYS A 74 4.85 -11.73 -9.75
CA LYS A 74 3.85 -12.07 -8.72
C LYS A 74 4.33 -13.09 -7.70
N LYS A 75 5.18 -14.04 -8.10
CA LYS A 75 5.73 -15.06 -7.18
C LYS A 75 6.61 -14.45 -6.09
N TYR A 76 7.28 -13.32 -6.35
CA TYR A 76 8.12 -12.67 -5.34
C TYR A 76 7.31 -11.96 -4.25
N LYS A 77 6.08 -11.52 -4.54
CA LYS A 77 5.18 -10.92 -3.55
C LYS A 77 4.81 -11.88 -2.40
N ASN A 78 4.74 -13.18 -2.70
CA ASN A 78 4.36 -14.22 -1.74
C ASN A 78 5.55 -14.98 -1.16
N LYS A 79 6.80 -14.65 -1.52
CA LYS A 79 7.94 -15.20 -0.81
C LYS A 79 7.90 -14.62 0.60
N LYS A 80 7.93 -15.48 1.63
CA LYS A 80 8.14 -15.04 3.01
C LYS A 80 9.35 -14.11 2.99
N GLU A 81 9.15 -12.85 3.37
CA GLU A 81 10.25 -11.91 3.52
C GLU A 81 11.23 -12.54 4.51
N THR A 82 12.40 -12.95 4.00
CA THR A 82 13.51 -13.39 4.84
C THR A 82 14.21 -12.15 5.32
N TYR A 83 13.78 -11.65 6.46
CA TYR A 83 14.45 -10.53 7.12
C TYR A 83 15.78 -11.01 7.70
N ASN A 84 16.83 -10.24 7.50
CA ASN A 84 18.02 -10.37 8.34
C ASN A 84 17.70 -9.89 9.77
N ALA A 85 18.60 -10.13 10.73
CA ALA A 85 18.35 -9.81 12.14
C ALA A 85 18.00 -8.32 12.36
N GLN A 86 18.66 -7.41 11.64
CA GLN A 86 18.42 -5.97 11.77
C GLN A 86 17.06 -5.57 11.20
N GLU A 87 16.70 -6.10 10.03
CA GLU A 87 15.40 -5.86 9.39
C GLU A 87 14.26 -6.41 10.22
N LYS A 88 14.45 -7.57 10.86
CA LYS A 88 13.47 -8.18 11.75
C LYS A 88 13.17 -7.28 12.94
N ILE A 89 14.20 -6.72 13.57
CA ILE A 89 14.05 -5.77 14.68
C ILE A 89 13.30 -4.51 14.22
N LYS A 90 13.70 -3.92 13.08
CA LYS A 90 13.00 -2.75 12.51
C LYS A 90 11.52 -3.04 12.27
N ARG A 91 11.21 -4.23 11.74
CA ARG A 91 9.82 -4.64 11.47
C ARG A 91 9.00 -4.82 12.74
N GLU A 92 9.56 -5.42 13.79
CA GLU A 92 8.88 -5.54 15.08
C GLU A 92 8.60 -4.18 15.71
N CYS A 93 9.58 -3.25 15.69
CA CYS A 93 9.38 -1.88 16.16
C CYS A 93 8.27 -1.16 15.38
N GLN A 94 8.26 -1.32 14.05
CA GLN A 94 7.21 -0.76 13.20
C GLN A 94 5.83 -1.33 13.56
N LEU A 95 5.72 -2.63 13.77
CA LEU A 95 4.46 -3.28 14.16
C LEU A 95 3.95 -2.79 15.52
N VAL A 96 4.84 -2.59 16.50
CA VAL A 96 4.48 -2.02 17.80
C VAL A 96 3.86 -0.63 17.62
N ILE A 97 4.49 0.23 16.83
CA ILE A 97 4.00 1.58 16.54
C ILE A 97 2.64 1.52 15.82
N ASP A 98 2.52 0.69 14.79
CA ASP A 98 1.28 0.52 14.02
C ASP A 98 0.12 0.07 14.91
N PHE A 99 0.32 -0.94 15.75
CA PHE A 99 -0.72 -1.42 16.67
C PHE A 99 -1.06 -0.40 17.75
N MET A 100 -0.07 0.33 18.26
CA MET A 100 -0.32 1.42 19.21
C MET A 100 -1.20 2.51 18.58
N PHE A 101 -0.87 2.98 17.37
CA PHE A 101 -1.70 3.97 16.67
C PHE A 101 -3.11 3.46 16.35
N LYS A 102 -3.23 2.19 15.95
CA LYS A 102 -4.55 1.55 15.76
C LYS A 102 -5.36 1.56 17.04
N TYR A 103 -4.75 1.19 18.17
CA TYR A 103 -5.40 1.26 19.48
C TYR A 103 -5.81 2.69 19.83
N LEU A 104 -4.92 3.68 19.67
CA LEU A 104 -5.26 5.07 19.99
C LEU A 104 -6.46 5.58 19.18
N ARG A 105 -6.57 5.17 17.91
CA ARG A 105 -7.66 5.56 17.01
C ARG A 105 -8.98 4.86 17.30
N SER A 106 -8.96 3.54 17.49
CA SER A 106 -10.20 2.74 17.62
C SER A 106 -10.58 2.38 19.05
N LYS A 107 -9.64 2.52 19.99
CA LYS A 107 -9.73 2.03 21.38
C LYS A 107 -9.97 0.52 21.50
N ASP A 108 -9.68 -0.26 20.46
CA ASP A 108 -9.84 -1.72 20.45
C ASP A 108 -8.70 -2.42 21.19
N LYS A 109 -9.03 -3.07 22.30
CA LYS A 109 -8.07 -3.76 23.20
C LYS A 109 -7.24 -4.84 22.51
N ARG A 110 -7.73 -5.45 21.42
CA ARG A 110 -6.96 -6.45 20.66
C ARG A 110 -5.65 -5.88 20.11
N ASN A 111 -5.63 -4.59 19.77
CA ASN A 111 -4.41 -3.91 19.31
C ASN A 111 -3.44 -3.68 20.47
N LEU A 112 -3.94 -3.39 21.67
CA LEU A 112 -3.11 -3.21 22.87
C LEU A 112 -2.44 -4.53 23.28
N GLU A 113 -3.20 -5.64 23.26
CA GLU A 113 -2.66 -6.98 23.50
C GLU A 113 -1.58 -7.37 22.49
N ALA A 114 -1.75 -6.97 21.22
CA ALA A 114 -0.75 -7.19 20.18
C ALA A 114 0.56 -6.43 20.42
N VAL A 115 0.49 -5.24 21.03
CA VAL A 115 1.68 -4.49 21.48
C VAL A 115 2.36 -5.21 22.64
N GLN A 116 1.61 -5.58 23.68
CA GLN A 116 2.16 -6.22 24.89
C GLN A 116 2.87 -7.54 24.58
N LYS A 117 2.42 -8.30 23.59
CA LYS A 117 3.10 -9.54 23.16
C LYS A 117 4.50 -9.31 22.57
N ARG A 118 4.82 -8.10 22.11
CA ARG A 118 6.06 -7.77 21.39
C ARG A 118 7.11 -7.05 22.22
N ILE A 119 6.75 -6.53 23.39
CA ILE A 119 7.66 -5.79 24.31
C ILE A 119 8.02 -6.68 25.52
N LYS A 120 7.97 -8.01 25.39
CA LYS A 120 8.38 -8.93 26.46
C LYS A 120 9.85 -9.28 26.37
#